data_AF-A0A5R9P076-F1
#
_entry.id   AF-A0A5R9P076-F1
#
_cell.length_a   1.000
_cell.length_b   1.000
_cell.length_c   1.000
_cell.angle_alpha   90.00
_cell.angle_beta   90.00
_cell.angle_gamma   90.00
#
_symmetry.space_group_name_H-M   'P 1'
#
loop_
_entity.id
_entity.type
_entity.pdbx_description
1 polymer ?
#
loop_
_entity_poly.entity_id
_entity_poly.type
_entity_poly.pdbx_seq_one_letter_code
_entity_poly.pdbx_strand_id
1 'polypeptide(L)'
;MQLLSKEALEAWRATLPDDVLTCIETIDDSGQEAADFISKFLPDLKNSDDFSGLVSANREKFMEMGRARRIRFLAWCAAKFHSDKDERLRLISKITETGSSEEGSGSGNQSVGILFLEDIKAFAAAMGPRAAALIVDENTLSTVAGVGLEMASDMELRGGRK
;
A
#
# COMPACT_ATOMS: atom_id res chain seq x y z
N MET A 1 8.67 20.39 -1.77
CA MET A 1 8.61 19.01 -2.31
C MET A 1 7.15 18.71 -2.62
N GLN A 2 6.75 18.62 -3.89
CA GLN A 2 5.36 18.37 -4.30
C GLN A 2 5.12 16.87 -4.48
N LEU A 3 5.12 16.12 -3.38
CA LEU A 3 5.02 14.65 -3.38
C LEU A 3 3.71 14.15 -3.99
N LEU A 4 2.63 14.90 -3.80
CA LEU A 4 1.27 14.54 -4.21
C LEU A 4 0.81 15.27 -5.48
N SER A 5 1.72 15.97 -6.18
CA SER A 5 1.35 16.57 -7.47
C SER A 5 1.12 15.50 -8.52
N LYS A 6 0.36 15.87 -9.54
CA LYS A 6 0.14 15.06 -10.73
C LYS A 6 1.44 14.51 -11.30
N GLU A 7 2.45 15.35 -11.51
CA GLU A 7 3.73 14.96 -12.12
C GLU A 7 4.46 13.93 -11.23
N ALA A 8 4.43 14.12 -9.91
CA ALA A 8 5.02 13.19 -8.97
C ALA A 8 4.27 11.85 -8.93
N LEU A 9 2.94 11.88 -9.07
CA LEU A 9 2.12 10.67 -9.17
C LEU A 9 2.34 9.94 -10.49
N GLU A 10 2.43 10.64 -11.62
CA GLU A 10 2.68 10.06 -12.94
C GLU A 10 4.06 9.40 -12.98
N ALA A 11 5.08 10.09 -12.47
CA ALA A 11 6.42 9.54 -12.34
C ALA A 11 6.45 8.30 -11.43
N TRP A 12 5.73 8.34 -10.30
CA TRP A 12 5.61 7.17 -9.42
C TRP A 12 4.88 6.02 -10.09
N ARG A 13 3.76 6.29 -10.77
CA ARG A 13 2.96 5.29 -11.50
C ARG A 13 3.80 4.57 -12.56
N ALA A 14 4.67 5.28 -13.27
CA ALA A 14 5.57 4.67 -14.26
C ALA A 14 6.56 3.65 -13.66
N THR A 15 6.77 3.64 -12.35
CA THR A 15 7.63 2.66 -11.66
C THR A 15 6.86 1.46 -11.09
N LEU A 16 5.52 1.53 -11.08
CA LEU A 16 4.69 0.48 -10.53
C LEU A 16 4.48 -0.62 -11.57
N PRO A 17 4.49 -1.89 -11.15
CA PRO A 17 4.20 -2.99 -12.05
C PRO A 17 2.71 -3.03 -12.42
N ASP A 18 2.42 -3.62 -13.59
CA ASP A 18 1.10 -3.56 -14.24
C ASP A 18 -0.07 -4.04 -13.37
N ASP A 19 0.17 -5.03 -12.53
CA ASP A 19 -0.81 -5.56 -11.59
C ASP A 19 -1.19 -4.53 -10.51
N VAL A 20 -0.22 -3.74 -10.04
CA VAL A 20 -0.46 -2.63 -9.09
C VAL A 20 -1.14 -1.47 -9.78
N LEU A 21 -0.87 -1.23 -11.06
CA LEU A 21 -1.53 -0.15 -11.82
C LEU A 21 -3.05 -0.30 -11.86
N THR A 22 -3.58 -1.52 -11.71
CA THR A 22 -5.03 -1.77 -11.70
C THR A 22 -5.77 -1.14 -10.52
N CYS A 23 -5.08 -0.88 -9.39
CA CYS A 23 -5.69 -0.27 -8.21
C CYS A 23 -5.43 1.24 -8.08
N ILE A 24 -4.54 1.79 -8.91
CA ILE A 24 -4.27 3.22 -8.99
C ILE A 24 -5.20 3.81 -10.04
N GLU A 25 -6.17 4.59 -9.59
CA GLU A 25 -7.08 5.34 -10.46
C GLU A 25 -6.31 6.22 -11.46
N THR A 26 -6.96 6.55 -12.58
CA THR A 26 -6.43 7.51 -13.54
C THR A 26 -6.08 8.81 -12.81
N ILE A 27 -4.86 9.28 -12.99
CA ILE A 27 -4.39 10.53 -12.40
C ILE A 27 -4.96 11.67 -13.24
N ASP A 28 -5.84 12.46 -12.64
CA ASP A 28 -6.39 13.68 -13.24
C ASP A 28 -6.14 14.90 -12.35
N ASP A 29 -6.62 16.05 -12.79
CA ASP A 29 -6.46 17.31 -12.07
C ASP A 29 -7.47 17.44 -10.90
N SER A 30 -8.41 16.49 -10.76
CA SER A 30 -9.37 16.50 -9.66
C SER A 30 -8.61 16.32 -8.34
N GLY A 31 -8.95 17.12 -7.33
CA GLY A 31 -8.28 17.04 -6.02
C GLY A 31 -6.82 17.52 -5.98
N GLN A 32 -6.29 18.13 -7.05
CA GLN A 32 -4.93 18.67 -7.08
C GLN A 32 -4.73 19.80 -6.06
N GLU A 33 -5.70 20.71 -5.90
CA GLU A 33 -5.63 21.78 -4.90
C GLU A 33 -5.56 21.23 -3.47
N ALA A 34 -6.35 20.19 -3.17
CA ALA A 34 -6.31 19.51 -1.87
C ALA A 34 -4.96 18.83 -1.64
N ALA A 35 -4.40 18.20 -2.68
CA ALA A 35 -3.09 17.56 -2.63
C ALA A 35 -1.95 18.56 -2.42
N ASP A 36 -2.01 19.71 -3.07
CA ASP A 36 -1.02 20.79 -2.90
C ASP A 36 -1.12 21.41 -1.52
N PHE A 37 -2.33 21.54 -0.98
CA PHE A 37 -2.52 21.96 0.40
C PHE A 37 -1.87 20.97 1.38
N ILE A 38 -2.18 19.68 1.29
CA ILE A 38 -1.61 18.64 2.17
C ILE A 38 -0.08 18.56 2.01
N SER A 39 0.43 18.67 0.78
CA SER A 39 1.87 18.59 0.48
C SER A 39 2.71 19.63 1.22
N LYS A 40 2.13 20.77 1.61
CA LYS A 40 2.82 21.83 2.37
C LYS A 40 3.19 21.39 3.79
N PHE A 41 2.42 20.48 4.39
CA PHE A 41 2.62 20.04 5.76
C PHE A 41 3.55 18.83 5.88
N LEU A 42 3.70 18.04 4.80
CA LEU A 42 4.47 16.78 4.82
C LEU A 42 5.92 16.93 5.30
N PRO A 43 6.69 17.97 4.93
CA PRO A 43 8.08 18.10 5.37
C PRO A 43 8.25 18.16 6.89
N ASP A 44 7.23 18.63 7.61
CA ASP A 44 7.29 18.92 9.04
C ASP A 44 6.85 17.75 9.93
N LEU A 45 6.28 16.68 9.34
CA LEU A 45 5.78 15.52 10.08
C LEU A 45 6.93 14.60 10.52
N LYS A 46 6.97 14.23 11.81
CA LYS A 46 8.08 13.46 12.39
C LYS A 46 7.65 12.15 13.05
N ASN A 47 6.53 12.14 13.76
CA ASN A 47 6.08 10.99 14.56
C ASN A 47 4.63 10.60 14.21
N SER A 48 4.17 9.41 14.57
CA SER A 48 2.82 8.95 14.18
C SER A 48 1.66 9.87 14.61
N ASP A 49 1.81 10.60 15.72
CA ASP A 49 0.80 11.55 16.19
C ASP A 49 0.66 12.74 15.24
N ASP A 50 1.76 13.31 14.73
CA ASP A 50 1.73 14.42 13.77
C ASP A 50 0.93 14.06 12.51
N PHE A 51 1.13 12.85 11.99
CA PHE A 51 0.45 12.37 10.78
C PHE A 51 -1.04 12.17 11.03
N SER A 52 -1.39 11.49 12.14
CA SER A 52 -2.80 11.27 12.50
C SER A 52 -3.53 12.59 12.80
N GLY A 53 -2.82 13.56 13.39
CA GLY A 53 -3.29 14.92 13.62
C GLY A 53 -3.55 15.66 12.31
N LEU A 54 -2.65 15.56 11.34
CA LEU A 54 -2.85 16.15 10.00
C LEU A 54 -4.08 15.57 9.30
N VAL A 55 -4.23 14.24 9.33
CA VAL A 55 -5.40 13.55 8.74
C VAL A 55 -6.68 13.98 9.43
N SER A 56 -6.69 14.02 10.77
CA SER A 56 -7.85 14.44 11.56
C SER A 56 -8.25 15.89 11.31
N ALA A 57 -7.28 16.78 11.16
CA ALA A 57 -7.52 18.21 10.95
C ALA A 57 -7.98 18.54 9.52
N ASN A 58 -7.67 17.68 8.53
CA ASN A 58 -7.89 17.98 7.11
C ASN A 58 -8.64 16.87 6.36
N ARG A 59 -9.61 16.24 7.04
CA ARG A 59 -10.36 15.07 6.51
C ARG A 59 -10.93 15.32 5.12
N GLU A 60 -11.57 16.47 4.92
CA GLU A 60 -12.16 16.87 3.63
C GLU A 60 -11.13 16.89 2.51
N LYS A 61 -9.92 17.40 2.77
CA LYS A 61 -8.84 17.43 1.77
C LYS A 61 -8.37 16.03 1.38
N PHE A 62 -8.34 15.10 2.33
CA PHE A 62 -8.03 13.70 2.03
C PHE A 62 -9.16 12.98 1.27
N MET A 63 -10.42 13.38 1.48
CA MET A 63 -11.53 12.88 0.66
C MET A 63 -11.44 13.43 -0.77
N GLU A 64 -11.21 14.73 -0.92
CA GLU A 64 -11.11 15.45 -2.21
C GLU A 64 -9.95 14.96 -3.10
N MET A 65 -8.79 14.60 -2.54
CA MET A 65 -7.57 14.31 -3.32
C MET A 65 -7.60 13.00 -4.14
N GLY A 66 -8.58 12.12 -3.90
CA GLY A 66 -8.74 10.84 -4.60
C GLY A 66 -7.82 9.70 -4.12
N ARG A 67 -8.13 8.46 -4.55
CA ARG A 67 -7.45 7.23 -4.07
C ARG A 67 -5.97 7.21 -4.43
N ALA A 68 -5.61 7.54 -5.67
CA ALA A 68 -4.22 7.48 -6.13
C ALA A 68 -3.29 8.31 -5.22
N ARG A 69 -3.71 9.52 -4.86
CA ARG A 69 -2.94 10.39 -3.97
C ARG A 69 -2.97 9.91 -2.52
N ARG A 70 -4.09 9.37 -2.03
CA ARG A 70 -4.16 8.76 -0.68
C ARG A 70 -3.23 7.55 -0.54
N ILE A 71 -3.18 6.67 -1.53
CA ILE A 71 -2.22 5.55 -1.56
C ILE A 71 -0.78 6.09 -1.61
N ARG A 72 -0.51 7.11 -2.43
CA ARG A 72 0.82 7.75 -2.48
C ARG A 72 1.24 8.32 -1.14
N PHE A 73 0.31 8.97 -0.42
CA PHE A 73 0.50 9.46 0.94
C PHE A 73 0.83 8.30 1.89
N LEU A 74 0.02 7.23 1.92
CA LEU A 74 0.28 6.05 2.75
C LEU A 74 1.66 5.43 2.49
N ALA A 75 2.06 5.30 1.22
CA ALA A 75 3.36 4.76 0.85
C ALA A 75 4.51 5.63 1.39
N TRP A 76 4.36 6.95 1.35
CA TRP A 76 5.36 7.87 1.91
C TRP A 76 5.42 7.82 3.43
N CYS A 77 4.26 7.76 4.09
CA CYS A 77 4.14 7.55 5.54
C CYS A 77 4.86 6.27 5.98
N ALA A 78 4.61 5.16 5.28
CA ALA A 78 5.25 3.88 5.58
C ALA A 78 6.77 3.91 5.37
N ALA A 79 7.25 4.63 4.34
CA ALA A 79 8.68 4.76 4.05
C ALA A 79 9.46 5.56 5.13
N LYS A 80 8.80 6.54 5.77
CA LYS A 80 9.41 7.32 6.87
C LYS A 80 9.81 6.43 8.05
N PHE A 81 9.02 5.40 8.32
CA PHE A 81 9.25 4.43 9.41
C PHE A 81 9.67 3.06 8.85
N HIS A 82 10.44 3.01 7.75
CA HIS A 82 10.84 1.74 7.14
C HIS A 82 11.62 0.84 8.12
N SER A 83 12.50 1.43 8.94
CA SER A 83 13.33 0.74 9.93
C SER A 83 12.60 0.44 11.25
N ASP A 84 11.47 1.08 11.51
CA ASP A 84 10.68 0.93 12.74
C ASP A 84 9.32 0.32 12.42
N LYS A 85 9.25 -1.01 12.51
CA LYS A 85 8.04 -1.78 12.18
C LYS A 85 6.88 -1.41 13.09
N ASP A 86 7.14 -1.20 14.38
CA ASP A 86 6.09 -1.00 15.38
C ASP A 86 5.48 0.40 15.22
N GLU A 87 6.32 1.43 15.01
CA GLU A 87 5.83 2.78 14.75
C GLU A 87 5.09 2.87 13.40
N ARG A 88 5.55 2.12 12.38
CA ARG A 88 4.83 2.00 11.10
C ARG A 88 3.44 1.39 11.28
N LEU A 89 3.31 0.29 12.03
CA LEU A 89 2.02 -0.34 12.29
C LEU A 89 1.10 0.58 13.09
N ARG A 90 1.65 1.26 14.11
CA ARG A 90 0.93 2.24 14.92
C ARG A 90 0.39 3.39 14.07
N LEU A 91 1.19 3.92 13.16
CA LEU A 91 0.78 4.97 12.22
C LEU A 91 -0.39 4.53 11.34
N ILE A 92 -0.30 3.35 10.74
CA ILE A 92 -1.35 2.83 9.86
C ILE A 92 -2.66 2.65 10.65
N SER A 93 -2.60 2.03 11.84
CA SER A 93 -3.77 1.86 12.73
C SER A 93 -4.42 3.22 13.06
N LYS A 94 -3.63 4.21 13.52
CA LYS A 94 -4.14 5.56 13.83
C LYS A 94 -4.83 6.23 12.64
N ILE A 95 -4.23 6.16 11.45
CA ILE A 95 -4.81 6.78 10.24
C ILE A 95 -6.13 6.08 9.85
N THR A 96 -6.20 4.75 9.93
CA THR A 96 -7.41 4.00 9.59
C THR A 96 -8.52 4.10 10.65
N GLU A 97 -8.17 4.37 11.90
CA GLU A 97 -9.12 4.60 13.00
C GLU A 97 -9.57 6.07 13.09
N THR A 98 -8.96 6.97 12.33
CA THR A 98 -9.30 8.39 12.32
C THR A 98 -10.73 8.58 11.80
N GLY A 99 -11.63 8.99 12.69
CA GLY A 99 -13.05 9.19 12.38
C GLY A 99 -13.92 7.94 12.58
N SER A 100 -13.42 6.90 13.26
CA SER A 100 -14.21 5.73 13.66
C SER A 100 -14.93 5.89 15.01
N SER A 101 -14.74 7.00 15.71
CA SER A 101 -15.47 7.29 16.95
C SER A 101 -16.88 7.78 16.62
N GLU A 102 -17.85 6.92 16.94
CA GLU A 102 -19.27 7.22 16.95
C GLU A 102 -19.54 8.50 17.75
N GLU A 103 -19.87 9.61 17.07
CA GLU A 103 -20.74 10.67 17.57
C GLU A 103 -21.11 11.57 16.38
N GLY A 104 -22.28 11.33 15.79
CA GLY A 104 -22.78 12.19 14.71
C GLY A 104 -23.71 11.48 13.73
N SER A 105 -24.94 11.23 14.18
CA SER A 105 -26.08 10.93 13.31
C SER A 105 -26.22 11.99 12.21
N GLY A 106 -25.97 11.63 10.95
CA GLY A 106 -26.25 12.51 9.82
C GLY A 106 -25.58 12.08 8.52
N SER A 107 -26.35 11.42 7.65
CA SER A 107 -26.24 11.41 6.18
C SER A 107 -24.83 11.50 5.55
N GLY A 108 -24.30 10.36 5.11
CA GLY A 108 -23.53 10.30 3.85
C GLY A 108 -22.03 10.61 3.85
N ASN A 109 -21.43 11.12 4.94
CA ASN A 109 -19.99 11.35 4.97
C ASN A 109 -19.24 10.08 5.39
N GLN A 110 -18.68 9.34 4.43
CA GLN A 110 -17.70 8.30 4.71
C GLN A 110 -16.54 8.88 5.54
N SER A 111 -16.15 8.18 6.61
CA SER A 111 -14.98 8.55 7.40
C SER A 111 -13.72 8.40 6.55
N VAL A 112 -12.80 9.37 6.64
CA VAL A 112 -11.51 9.32 5.91
C VAL A 112 -10.70 8.07 6.29
N GLY A 113 -10.81 7.59 7.53
CA GLY A 113 -10.18 6.34 7.97
C GLY A 113 -10.69 5.13 7.22
N ILE A 114 -12.00 5.07 6.92
CA ILE A 114 -12.60 4.02 6.09
C ILE A 114 -12.02 4.07 4.67
N LEU A 115 -11.89 5.25 4.08
CA LEU A 115 -11.29 5.40 2.75
C LEU A 115 -9.84 4.89 2.72
N PHE A 116 -9.03 5.22 3.72
CA PHE A 116 -7.67 4.70 3.81
C PHE A 116 -7.63 3.17 3.97
N LEU A 117 -8.55 2.60 4.75
CA LEU A 117 -8.65 1.15 4.89
C LEU A 117 -9.04 0.47 3.57
N GLU A 118 -9.99 1.04 2.84
CA GLU A 118 -10.38 0.58 1.51
C GLU A 118 -9.22 0.66 0.52
N ASP A 119 -8.45 1.75 0.55
CA ASP A 119 -7.27 1.94 -0.29
C ASP A 119 -6.16 0.91 0.02
N ILE A 120 -5.92 0.61 1.31
CA ILE A 120 -4.99 -0.45 1.73
C ILE A 120 -5.44 -1.81 1.22
N LYS A 121 -6.74 -2.12 1.34
CA LYS A 121 -7.30 -3.40 0.87
C LYS A 121 -7.19 -3.54 -0.65
N ALA A 122 -7.50 -2.47 -1.40
CA ALA A 122 -7.37 -2.45 -2.85
C ALA A 122 -5.91 -2.66 -3.29
N PHE A 123 -4.97 -1.96 -2.65
CA PHE A 123 -3.55 -2.12 -2.91
C PHE A 123 -3.04 -3.53 -2.56
N ALA A 124 -3.45 -4.07 -1.41
CA ALA A 124 -3.09 -5.42 -0.98
C ALA A 124 -3.66 -6.50 -1.92
N ALA A 125 -4.89 -6.33 -2.42
CA ALA A 125 -5.49 -7.23 -3.39
C ALA A 125 -4.73 -7.24 -4.72
N ALA A 126 -4.30 -6.07 -5.19
CA ALA A 126 -3.48 -5.94 -6.40
C ALA A 126 -2.08 -6.57 -6.24
N MET A 127 -1.48 -6.44 -5.06
CA MET A 127 -0.18 -7.06 -4.73
C MET A 127 -0.26 -8.56 -4.40
N GLY A 128 -1.44 -9.07 -4.05
CA GLY A 128 -1.67 -10.44 -3.60
C GLY A 128 -1.12 -11.50 -4.53
N PRO A 129 -1.40 -11.45 -5.85
CA PRO A 129 -0.86 -12.40 -6.83
C PRO A 129 0.68 -12.42 -6.86
N ARG A 130 1.34 -11.27 -6.73
CA ARG A 130 2.81 -11.19 -6.63
C ARG A 130 3.36 -11.79 -5.35
N ALA A 131 2.76 -11.45 -4.22
CA ALA A 131 3.19 -12.01 -2.93
C ALA A 131 2.99 -13.54 -2.90
N ALA A 132 1.86 -14.02 -3.44
CA ALA A 132 1.61 -15.43 -3.62
C ALA A 132 2.60 -16.07 -4.58
N ALA A 133 2.91 -15.44 -5.72
CA ALA A 133 3.91 -15.94 -6.67
C ALA A 133 5.30 -16.04 -6.03
N LEU A 134 5.73 -15.07 -5.21
CA LEU A 134 7.01 -15.13 -4.49
C LEU A 134 7.05 -16.27 -3.46
N ILE A 135 5.96 -16.47 -2.70
CA ILE A 135 5.84 -17.56 -1.72
C ILE A 135 5.77 -18.93 -2.41
N VAL A 136 5.07 -19.01 -3.54
CA VAL A 136 4.96 -20.22 -4.36
C VAL A 136 6.29 -20.48 -5.03
N ASP A 137 7.02 -19.50 -5.55
CA ASP A 137 8.33 -19.70 -6.17
C ASP A 137 9.35 -20.26 -5.15
N GLU A 138 9.36 -19.71 -3.93
CA GLU A 138 10.25 -20.16 -2.85
C GLU A 138 9.97 -21.60 -2.37
N ASN A 139 8.69 -22.02 -2.36
CA ASN A 139 8.29 -23.38 -1.92
C ASN A 139 8.13 -24.41 -3.06
N THR A 140 7.82 -23.97 -4.28
CA THR A 140 7.61 -24.83 -5.45
C THR A 140 8.94 -25.22 -6.07
N LEU A 141 9.96 -24.35 -6.04
CA LEU A 141 11.32 -24.72 -6.48
C LEU A 141 11.96 -25.74 -5.53
N SER A 142 11.78 -25.62 -4.22
CA SER A 142 12.26 -26.62 -3.25
C SER A 142 11.58 -27.98 -3.46
N THR A 143 10.27 -27.97 -3.75
CA THR A 143 9.51 -29.21 -4.00
C THR A 143 9.83 -29.82 -5.37
N VAL A 144 9.99 -29.02 -6.43
CA VAL A 144 10.41 -29.52 -7.76
C VAL A 144 11.87 -29.97 -7.74
N ALA A 145 12.75 -29.31 -6.97
CA ALA A 145 14.12 -29.77 -6.76
C ALA A 145 14.17 -31.06 -5.93
N GLY A 146 13.31 -31.21 -4.92
CA GLY A 146 13.18 -32.44 -4.13
C GLY A 146 12.63 -33.61 -4.95
N VAL A 147 11.56 -33.39 -5.73
CA VAL A 147 11.00 -34.41 -6.64
C VAL A 147 11.97 -34.71 -7.79
N GLY A 148 12.72 -33.73 -8.28
CA GLY A 148 13.77 -33.93 -9.27
C GLY A 148 14.95 -34.76 -8.75
N LEU A 149 15.34 -34.60 -7.48
CA LEU A 149 16.37 -35.40 -6.83
C LEU A 149 15.90 -36.84 -6.57
N GLU A 150 14.64 -37.00 -6.12
CA GLU A 150 14.05 -38.32 -5.88
C GLU A 150 13.86 -39.11 -7.19
N MET A 151 13.39 -38.47 -8.25
CA MET A 151 13.25 -39.12 -9.56
C MET A 151 14.61 -39.45 -10.20
N ALA A 152 15.64 -38.61 -10.01
CA ALA A 152 17.01 -38.91 -10.46
C ALA A 152 17.62 -40.08 -9.66
N SER A 153 17.43 -40.11 -8.34
CA SER A 153 17.86 -41.21 -7.46
C SER A 153 17.17 -42.53 -7.80
N ASP A 154 15.88 -42.52 -8.12
CA ASP A 154 15.13 -43.72 -8.49
C ASP A 154 15.53 -44.28 -9.87
N MET A 155 15.94 -43.41 -10.81
CA MET A 155 16.47 -43.82 -12.11
C MET A 155 17.88 -44.42 -12.01
N GLU A 156 18.75 -43.89 -11.16
CA GLU A 156 20.08 -44.49 -10.88
C GLU A 156 19.97 -45.85 -10.18
N LEU A 157 19.02 -46.01 -9.25
CA LEU A 157 18.75 -47.27 -8.56
C LEU A 157 18.13 -48.35 -9.47
N ARG A 158 17.32 -47.96 -10.47
CA ARG A 158 16.71 -48.91 -11.43
C ARG A 158 17.58 -49.20 -12.66
N GLY A 159 18.49 -48.32 -13.04
CA GLY A 159 19.44 -48.53 -14.15
C GLY A 159 20.65 -49.42 -13.81
N GLY A 160 20.85 -49.76 -12.53
CA GLY A 160 22.02 -50.50 -12.04
C GLY A 160 21.89 -52.03 -11.95
N ARG A 161 20.76 -52.63 -12.35
CA ARG A 161 20.63 -54.10 -12.41
C ARG A 161 20.63 -54.56 -13.86
N LYS A 162 21.83 -54.94 -14.32
CA LYS A 162 22.03 -55.87 -15.44
C LYS A 162 21.35 -57.21 -15.15
#